data_AF-A0AAV0XRD1-F1
#
_entry.id   AF-A0AAV0XRD1-F1
#
_cell.length_a   1.000
_cell.length_b   1.000
_cell.length_c   1.000
_cell.angle_alpha   90.00
_cell.angle_beta   90.00
_cell.angle_gamma   90.00
#
_symmetry.space_group_name_H-M   'P 1'
#
loop_
_entity.id
_entity.type
_entity.pdbx_description
1 polymer ?
#
loop_
_entity_poly.entity_id
_entity_poly.type
_entity_poly.pdbx_seq_one_letter_code
_entity_poly.pdbx_strand_id
1 'polypeptide(L)'
;MSQAYALTTVLETLDSILETLEDIKSFEGQVDFKTGAECTGLLCFLQSFNFLLTAHIFKRVFDLIEPVSRALQAHNIDILMAIELIKKTGKNIKCLRSSEMFFNIYESVRKFAKDNNFEFELTLPTRRHRRVPRQPGELSNDEQINDPVMAYKVNTYFVIIDKVSSELHKRFNNNSIMIAKDLSLLTSNN
;
A
#
# COMPACT_ATOMS: atom_id res chain seq x y z
N MET A 1 -9.72 -15.33 5.91
CA MET A 1 -8.58 -15.07 5.02
C MET A 1 -7.96 -13.73 5.36
N SER A 2 -6.65 -13.65 5.53
CA SER A 2 -5.95 -12.38 5.79
C SER A 2 -5.93 -11.53 4.52
N GLN A 3 -6.12 -10.21 4.64
CA GLN A 3 -6.01 -9.28 3.50
C GLN A 3 -4.62 -9.33 2.84
N ALA A 4 -3.58 -9.65 3.62
CA ALA A 4 -2.22 -9.88 3.14
C ALA A 4 -2.13 -11.07 2.18
N TYR A 5 -2.79 -12.17 2.53
CA TYR A 5 -2.86 -13.37 1.70
C TYR A 5 -3.57 -13.09 0.39
N ALA A 6 -4.74 -12.42 0.44
CA ALA A 6 -5.50 -12.07 -0.75
C ALA A 6 -4.68 -11.23 -1.75
N LEU A 7 -3.98 -10.19 -1.27
CA LEU A 7 -3.12 -9.36 -2.13
C LEU A 7 -1.96 -10.16 -2.73
N THR A 8 -1.36 -11.05 -1.93
CA THR A 8 -0.25 -11.89 -2.38
C THR A 8 -0.70 -12.84 -3.47
N THR A 9 -1.84 -13.51 -3.28
CA THR A 9 -2.45 -14.38 -4.29
C THR A 9 -2.73 -13.62 -5.59
N VAL A 10 -3.31 -12.42 -5.51
CA VAL A 10 -3.57 -11.60 -6.72
C VAL A 10 -2.28 -11.25 -7.46
N LEU A 11 -1.20 -10.95 -6.76
CA LEU A 11 0.10 -10.65 -7.38
C LEU A 11 0.75 -11.89 -7.99
N GLU A 12 0.57 -13.06 -7.38
CA GLU A 12 1.11 -14.34 -7.88
C GLU A 12 0.34 -14.89 -9.07
N THR A 13 -0.98 -14.69 -9.10
CA THR A 13 -1.84 -15.14 -10.20
C THR A 13 -2.13 -14.03 -11.21
N LEU A 14 -1.38 -12.92 -11.17
CA LEU A 14 -1.63 -11.75 -12.02
C LEU A 14 -1.60 -12.14 -13.50
N ASP A 15 -0.61 -12.93 -13.92
CA ASP A 15 -0.46 -13.35 -15.32
C ASP A 15 -1.67 -14.17 -15.79
N SER A 16 -2.14 -15.12 -14.96
CA SER A 16 -3.35 -15.90 -15.26
C SER A 16 -4.62 -15.05 -15.30
N ILE A 17 -4.72 -14.04 -14.43
CA ILE A 17 -5.84 -13.08 -14.47
C ILE A 17 -5.81 -12.27 -15.78
N LEU A 18 -4.63 -11.82 -16.21
CA LEU A 18 -4.49 -11.07 -17.45
C LEU A 18 -4.81 -11.92 -18.68
N GLU A 19 -4.32 -13.17 -18.72
CA GLU A 19 -4.62 -14.12 -19.79
C GLU A 19 -6.13 -14.39 -19.90
N THR A 20 -6.78 -14.71 -18.77
CA THR A 20 -8.23 -14.96 -18.76
C THR A 20 -9.06 -13.74 -19.18
N LEU A 21 -8.63 -12.52 -18.82
CA LEU A 21 -9.30 -11.29 -19.24
C LEU A 21 -9.14 -11.03 -20.74
N GLU A 22 -7.98 -11.35 -21.33
CA GLU A 22 -7.78 -11.24 -22.78
C GLU A 22 -8.59 -12.29 -23.53
N ASP A 23 -8.69 -13.51 -22.99
CA ASP A 23 -9.55 -14.56 -23.52
C ASP A 23 -11.02 -14.11 -23.54
N ILE A 24 -11.57 -13.68 -22.40
CA ILE A 24 -12.96 -13.21 -22.30
C ILE A 24 -13.22 -12.06 -23.27
N LYS A 25 -12.29 -11.11 -23.38
CA LYS A 25 -12.38 -10.01 -24.33
C LYS A 25 -12.41 -10.49 -25.79
N SER A 26 -11.64 -11.54 -26.12
CA SER A 26 -11.58 -12.10 -27.46
C SER A 26 -12.84 -12.90 -27.85
N PHE A 27 -13.44 -13.63 -26.91
CA PHE A 27 -14.63 -14.47 -27.15
C PHE A 27 -15.94 -13.69 -26.97
N GLU A 28 -16.15 -13.09 -25.79
CA GLU A 28 -17.41 -12.46 -25.41
C GLU A 28 -17.45 -10.98 -25.78
N GLY A 29 -16.30 -10.30 -25.78
CA GLY A 29 -16.21 -8.88 -26.12
C GLY A 29 -16.55 -8.55 -27.58
N GLN A 30 -16.54 -9.54 -28.47
CA GLN A 30 -17.00 -9.39 -29.86
C GLN A 30 -18.54 -9.36 -29.96
N VAL A 31 -19.22 -9.97 -29.00
CA VAL A 31 -20.68 -10.12 -28.97
C VAL A 31 -21.33 -9.07 -28.07
N ASP A 32 -20.73 -8.82 -26.90
CA ASP A 32 -21.15 -7.77 -25.97
C ASP A 32 -20.06 -6.70 -25.84
N PHE A 33 -20.32 -5.56 -26.46
CA PHE A 33 -19.45 -4.38 -26.40
C PHE A 33 -19.17 -3.94 -24.96
N LYS A 34 -20.14 -4.09 -24.05
CA LYS A 34 -19.98 -3.69 -22.65
C LYS A 34 -18.93 -4.56 -21.96
N THR A 35 -19.03 -5.87 -22.09
CA THR A 35 -18.06 -6.83 -21.55
C THR A 35 -16.67 -6.61 -22.12
N GLY A 36 -16.56 -6.35 -23.44
CA GLY A 36 -15.28 -6.03 -24.08
C GLY A 36 -14.65 -4.74 -23.53
N ALA A 37 -15.45 -3.70 -23.31
CA ALA A 37 -14.98 -2.43 -22.74
C ALA A 37 -14.55 -2.58 -21.27
N GLU A 38 -15.30 -3.33 -20.46
CA GLU A 38 -14.97 -3.59 -19.06
C GLU A 38 -13.67 -4.40 -18.92
N CYS A 39 -13.51 -5.47 -19.71
CA CYS A 39 -12.27 -6.27 -19.72
C CYS A 39 -11.06 -5.43 -20.14
N THR A 40 -11.21 -4.59 -21.17
CA THR A 40 -10.15 -3.67 -21.61
C THR A 40 -9.77 -2.69 -20.51
N GLY A 41 -10.76 -2.12 -19.80
CA GLY A 41 -10.52 -1.24 -18.67
C GLY A 41 -9.76 -1.91 -17.52
N LEU A 42 -10.14 -3.15 -17.18
CA LEU A 42 -9.48 -3.94 -16.14
C LEU A 42 -8.05 -4.32 -16.50
N LEU A 43 -7.80 -4.75 -17.74
CA LEU A 43 -6.46 -5.04 -18.25
C LEU A 43 -5.55 -3.82 -18.13
N CYS A 44 -6.00 -2.67 -18.63
CA CYS A 44 -5.26 -1.40 -18.51
C CYS A 44 -5.01 -1.03 -17.05
N PHE A 45 -5.97 -1.24 -16.15
CA PHE A 45 -5.82 -0.93 -14.74
C PHE A 45 -4.81 -1.83 -14.03
N LEU A 46 -4.89 -3.14 -14.22
CA LEU A 46 -4.01 -4.13 -13.57
C LEU A 46 -2.57 -4.04 -14.08
N GLN A 47 -2.38 -3.64 -15.34
CA GLN A 47 -1.07 -3.39 -15.94
C GLN A 47 -0.54 -1.97 -15.66
N SER A 48 -1.34 -1.09 -15.07
CA SER A 48 -0.91 0.28 -14.80
C SER A 48 0.19 0.32 -13.73
N PHE A 49 1.18 1.19 -13.95
CA PHE A 49 2.27 1.32 -12.99
C PHE A 49 1.78 1.82 -11.62
N ASN A 50 0.72 2.64 -11.60
CA ASN A 50 0.07 3.12 -10.38
C ASN A 50 -0.47 1.96 -9.53
N PHE A 51 -1.15 1.00 -10.15
CA PHE A 51 -1.66 -0.18 -9.44
C PHE A 51 -0.51 -1.01 -8.91
N LEU A 52 0.45 -1.37 -9.77
CA LEU A 52 1.60 -2.21 -9.41
C LEU A 52 2.39 -1.62 -8.24
N LEU A 53 2.71 -0.32 -8.30
CA LEU A 53 3.45 0.37 -7.24
C LEU A 53 2.66 0.38 -5.93
N THR A 54 1.36 0.69 -5.99
CA THR A 54 0.49 0.72 -4.80
C THR A 54 0.38 -0.66 -4.16
N ALA A 55 0.18 -1.71 -4.96
CA ALA A 55 0.09 -3.09 -4.50
C ALA A 55 1.37 -3.54 -3.81
N HIS A 56 2.54 -3.24 -4.38
CA HIS A 56 3.83 -3.57 -3.76
C HIS A 56 4.09 -2.82 -2.45
N ILE A 57 3.65 -1.55 -2.35
CA ILE A 57 3.71 -0.79 -1.09
C ILE A 57 2.85 -1.47 -0.02
N PHE A 58 1.61 -1.84 -0.35
CA PHE A 58 0.73 -2.54 0.60
C PHE A 58 1.26 -3.92 0.98
N LYS A 59 1.87 -4.66 0.04
CA LYS A 59 2.55 -5.93 0.34
C LYS A 59 3.60 -5.74 1.43
N ARG A 60 4.49 -4.74 1.30
CA ARG A 60 5.51 -4.43 2.32
C ARG A 60 4.92 -4.01 3.66
N VAL A 61 3.83 -3.26 3.65
CA VAL A 61 3.12 -2.87 4.87
C VAL A 61 2.53 -4.11 5.56
N PHE A 62 1.88 -5.00 4.80
CA PHE A 62 1.28 -6.21 5.34
C PHE A 62 2.31 -7.20 5.87
N ASP A 63 3.46 -7.36 5.20
CA ASP A 63 4.57 -8.20 5.68
C ASP A 63 5.03 -7.82 7.10
N LEU A 64 4.95 -6.53 7.46
CA LEU A 64 5.30 -6.05 8.81
C LEU A 64 4.19 -6.20 9.84
N ILE A 65 2.93 -6.10 9.41
CA ILE A 65 1.76 -6.14 10.29
C ILE A 65 1.32 -7.59 10.56
N GLU A 66 1.46 -8.48 9.59
CA GLU A 66 0.98 -9.86 9.66
C GLU A 66 1.57 -10.66 10.83
N PRO A 67 2.87 -10.58 11.17
CA PRO A 67 3.42 -11.24 12.35
C PRO A 67 2.73 -10.80 13.64
N VAL A 68 2.46 -9.49 13.78
CA VAL A 68 1.75 -8.94 14.94
C VAL A 68 0.31 -9.41 14.95
N SER A 69 -0.38 -9.37 13.81
CA SER A 69 -1.76 -9.83 13.70
C SER A 69 -1.90 -11.30 14.07
N ARG A 70 -0.97 -12.15 13.62
CA ARG A 70 -0.96 -13.58 13.97
C ARG A 70 -0.65 -13.79 15.43
N ALA A 71 0.34 -13.09 15.99
CA ALA A 71 0.68 -13.19 17.42
C ALA A 71 -0.51 -12.81 18.32
N LEU A 72 -1.25 -11.75 17.97
CA LEU A 72 -2.43 -11.30 18.73
C LEU A 72 -3.67 -12.18 18.52
N GLN A 73 -3.70 -13.04 17.51
CA GLN A 73 -4.81 -13.96 17.23
C GLN A 73 -4.48 -15.41 17.62
N ALA A 74 -3.28 -15.67 18.14
CA ALA A 74 -2.89 -17.00 18.58
C ALA A 74 -3.73 -17.45 19.78
N HIS A 75 -3.97 -18.76 19.91
CA HIS A 75 -4.72 -19.30 21.05
C HIS A 75 -3.96 -19.13 22.37
N ASN A 76 -2.63 -19.28 22.33
CA ASN A 76 -1.75 -19.11 23.49
C ASN A 76 -0.90 -17.85 23.26
N ILE A 77 -1.48 -16.69 23.57
CA ILE A 77 -0.79 -15.41 23.40
C ILE A 77 0.21 -15.22 24.54
N ASP A 78 1.50 -15.17 24.22
CA ASP A 78 2.48 -14.55 25.08
C ASP A 78 2.35 -13.02 24.95
N ILE A 79 1.72 -12.41 25.95
CA ILE A 79 1.41 -10.98 25.94
C ILE A 79 2.70 -10.14 25.92
N LEU A 80 3.77 -10.57 26.60
CA LEU A 80 5.03 -9.84 26.63
C LEU A 80 5.70 -9.87 25.26
N MET A 81 5.72 -11.04 24.62
CA MET A 81 6.22 -11.20 23.26
C MET A 81 5.41 -10.39 22.26
N ALA A 82 4.07 -10.39 22.38
CA ALA A 82 3.19 -9.60 21.52
C ALA A 82 3.47 -8.10 21.64
N ILE A 83 3.71 -7.59 22.86
CA ILE A 83 4.08 -6.19 23.09
C ILE A 83 5.43 -5.85 22.43
N GLU A 84 6.41 -6.75 22.52
CA GLU A 84 7.70 -6.55 21.86
C GLU A 84 7.55 -6.51 20.34
N LEU A 85 6.77 -7.43 19.77
CA LEU A 85 6.45 -7.45 18.35
C LEU A 85 5.75 -6.17 17.88
N ILE A 86 4.76 -5.68 18.64
CA ILE A 86 4.08 -4.41 18.34
C ILE A 86 5.09 -3.24 18.30
N LYS A 87 5.98 -3.15 19.30
CA LYS A 87 7.01 -2.10 19.35
C LYS A 87 7.99 -2.19 18.19
N LYS A 88 8.40 -3.41 17.82
CA LYS A 88 9.29 -3.67 16.69
C LYS A 88 8.63 -3.26 15.38
N THR A 89 7.39 -3.70 15.13
CA THR A 89 6.63 -3.33 13.93
C THR A 89 6.40 -1.83 13.85
N GLY A 90 6.09 -1.16 14.96
CA GLY A 90 5.96 0.30 15.00
C GLY A 90 7.26 1.03 14.62
N LYS A 91 8.42 0.53 15.05
CA LYS A 91 9.73 1.07 14.61
C LYS A 91 9.96 0.82 13.11
N ASN A 92 9.69 -0.40 12.63
CA ASN A 92 9.88 -0.76 11.23
C ASN A 92 9.01 0.10 10.29
N ILE A 93 7.77 0.38 10.67
CA ILE A 93 6.86 1.23 9.89
C ILE A 93 7.33 2.69 9.88
N LYS A 94 7.94 3.18 10.96
CA LYS A 94 8.61 4.49 10.94
C LYS A 94 9.83 4.50 10.02
N CYS A 95 10.63 3.43 10.01
CA CYS A 95 11.75 3.30 9.09
C CYS A 95 11.32 3.20 7.62
N LEU A 96 10.15 2.63 7.33
CA LEU A 96 9.54 2.65 6.00
C LEU A 96 9.30 4.08 5.50
N ARG A 97 9.05 5.06 6.38
CA ARG A 97 8.90 6.47 6.00
C ARG A 97 10.26 7.10 5.64
N SER A 98 10.92 6.56 4.62
CA SER A 98 12.20 7.03 4.09
C SER A 98 12.12 7.18 2.57
N SER A 99 12.81 8.21 2.05
CA SER A 99 13.00 8.39 0.62
C SER A 99 13.70 7.20 -0.03
N GLU A 100 14.68 6.61 0.66
CA GLU A 100 15.46 5.48 0.17
C GLU A 100 14.58 4.24 0.01
N MET A 101 13.75 3.94 1.02
CA MET A 101 12.83 2.82 0.98
C MET A 101 11.80 2.95 -0.15
N PHE A 102 11.32 4.17 -0.39
CA PHE A 102 10.47 4.45 -1.53
C PHE A 102 11.16 4.14 -2.86
N PHE A 103 12.37 4.66 -3.09
CA PHE A 103 13.09 4.44 -4.33
C PHE A 103 13.47 2.96 -4.54
N ASN A 104 13.79 2.24 -3.46
CA ASN A 104 14.04 0.80 -3.52
C ASN A 104 12.80 0.02 -4.00
N ILE A 105 11.62 0.35 -3.48
CA ILE A 105 10.35 -0.25 -3.95
C ILE A 105 10.08 0.16 -5.39
N TYR A 106 10.22 1.45 -5.71
CA TYR A 106 9.97 1.99 -7.04
C TYR A 106 10.82 1.29 -8.11
N GLU A 107 12.13 1.17 -7.90
CA GLU A 107 13.03 0.49 -8.83
C GLU A 107 12.75 -1.00 -8.95
N SER A 108 12.38 -1.67 -7.84
CA SER A 108 11.97 -3.07 -7.88
C SER A 108 10.72 -3.29 -8.73
N VAL A 109 9.70 -2.43 -8.57
CA VAL A 109 8.46 -2.50 -9.35
C VAL A 109 8.71 -2.11 -10.80
N ARG A 110 9.60 -1.14 -11.05
CA ARG A 110 9.98 -0.71 -12.38
C ARG A 110 10.66 -1.84 -13.17
N LYS A 111 11.53 -2.62 -12.52
CA LYS A 111 12.12 -3.82 -13.12
C LYS A 111 11.05 -4.86 -13.43
N PHE A 112 10.21 -5.19 -12.45
CA PHE A 112 9.11 -6.13 -12.63
C PHE A 112 8.16 -5.73 -13.78
N ALA A 113 7.79 -4.45 -13.88
CA ALA A 113 6.94 -3.97 -14.96
C ALA A 113 7.62 -4.07 -16.34
N LYS A 114 8.92 -3.78 -16.41
CA LYS A 114 9.70 -3.94 -17.65
C LYS A 114 9.79 -5.40 -18.09
N ASP A 115 10.05 -6.32 -17.15
CA ASP A 115 10.19 -7.75 -17.44
C ASP A 115 8.88 -8.34 -17.99
N ASN A 116 7.73 -7.82 -17.54
CA ASN A 116 6.40 -8.25 -17.98
C ASN A 116 5.79 -7.40 -19.12
N ASN A 117 6.56 -6.48 -19.72
CA ASN A 117 6.09 -5.55 -20.77
C ASN A 117 4.87 -4.68 -20.38
N PHE A 118 4.75 -4.31 -19.10
CA PHE A 118 3.70 -3.43 -18.60
C PHE A 118 4.12 -1.95 -18.65
N GLU A 119 3.19 -1.05 -18.31
CA GLU A 119 3.51 0.35 -18.09
C GLU A 119 4.51 0.47 -16.93
N PHE A 120 5.64 1.16 -17.18
CA PHE A 120 6.76 1.25 -16.22
C PHE A 120 7.05 2.68 -15.75
N GLU A 121 6.18 3.64 -16.11
CA GLU A 121 6.33 5.05 -15.76
C GLU A 121 5.08 5.60 -15.09
N LEU A 122 5.27 6.56 -14.18
CA LEU A 122 4.19 7.30 -13.56
C LEU A 122 3.73 8.40 -14.50
N THR A 123 2.46 8.37 -14.88
CA THR A 123 1.81 9.48 -15.58
C THR A 123 1.18 10.43 -14.55
N LEU A 124 1.45 11.74 -14.69
CA LEU A 124 0.72 12.74 -13.92
C LEU A 124 -0.67 12.90 -14.52
N PRO A 125 -1.76 12.77 -13.73
CA PRO A 125 -3.04 13.28 -14.19
C PRO A 125 -2.90 14.79 -14.38
N THR A 126 -3.21 15.29 -15.58
CA THR A 126 -3.16 16.71 -15.91
C THR A 126 -4.10 17.49 -15.00
N ARG A 127 -3.62 17.93 -13.83
CA ARG A 127 -4.41 18.74 -12.91
C ARG A 127 -4.52 20.13 -13.51
N ARG A 128 -5.74 20.49 -13.94
CA ARG A 128 -6.06 21.86 -14.34
C ARG A 128 -5.67 22.80 -13.20
N HIS A 129 -4.83 23.78 -13.49
CA HIS A 129 -4.40 24.77 -12.50
C HIS A 129 -5.63 25.49 -11.94
N ARG A 130 -5.87 25.34 -10.64
CA ARG A 130 -6.89 26.11 -9.95
C ARG A 130 -6.42 27.57 -9.92
N ARG A 131 -7.17 28.47 -10.55
CA ARG A 131 -6.93 29.90 -10.40
C ARG A 131 -7.41 30.31 -9.01
N VAL A 132 -6.48 30.70 -8.14
CA VAL A 132 -6.79 31.27 -6.82
C VAL A 132 -6.65 32.79 -6.95
N PRO A 133 -7.64 33.58 -6.51
CA PRO A 133 -7.52 35.04 -6.51
C PRO A 133 -6.41 35.45 -5.53
N ARG A 134 -5.47 36.27 -6.00
CA ARG A 134 -4.39 36.81 -5.17
C ARG A 134 -4.82 38.07 -4.44
N GLN A 135 -4.40 38.20 -3.19
CA GLN A 135 -4.56 39.45 -2.45
C GLN A 135 -3.41 40.42 -2.77
N PRO A 136 -3.64 41.75 -2.69
CA PRO A 136 -2.58 42.73 -2.85
C PRO A 136 -1.47 42.50 -1.81
N GLY A 137 -0.23 42.27 -2.26
CA GLY A 137 0.93 42.00 -1.39
C GLY A 137 1.41 40.55 -1.36
N GLU A 138 0.67 39.60 -1.95
CA GLU A 138 1.14 38.22 -2.10
C GLU A 138 2.16 38.08 -3.24
N LEU A 139 3.42 37.87 -2.88
CA LEU A 139 4.54 37.64 -3.83
C LEU A 139 4.82 36.15 -4.09
N SER A 140 4.29 35.26 -3.24
CA SER A 140 4.57 33.83 -3.30
C SER A 140 3.52 33.08 -4.12
N ASN A 141 3.95 32.00 -4.78
CA ASN A 141 3.07 31.07 -5.50
C ASN A 141 3.09 29.72 -4.79
N ASP A 142 1.95 29.02 -4.78
CA ASP A 142 1.93 27.60 -4.42
C ASP A 142 2.77 26.81 -5.44
N GLU A 143 3.88 26.23 -4.99
CA GLU A 143 4.72 25.36 -5.81
C GLU A 143 4.04 23.98 -5.95
N GLN A 144 3.62 23.63 -7.17
CA GLN A 144 3.18 22.27 -7.46
C GLN A 144 4.39 21.36 -7.69
N ILE A 145 4.29 20.14 -7.18
CA ILE A 145 5.26 19.09 -7.49
C ILE A 145 5.04 18.67 -8.95
N ASN A 146 5.95 19.10 -9.82
CA ASN A 146 5.89 18.82 -11.27
C ASN A 146 6.44 17.43 -11.65
N ASP A 147 7.16 16.76 -10.74
CA ASP A 147 7.68 15.41 -10.97
C ASP A 147 6.65 14.35 -10.53
N PRO A 148 6.15 13.47 -11.45
CA PRO A 148 5.23 12.38 -11.12
C PRO A 148 5.68 11.49 -9.97
N VAL A 149 6.99 11.19 -9.93
CA VAL A 149 7.56 10.26 -8.95
C VAL A 149 7.53 10.89 -7.55
N MET A 150 7.96 12.14 -7.46
CA MET A 150 7.91 12.90 -6.21
C MET A 150 6.47 13.21 -5.78
N ALA A 151 5.57 13.46 -6.72
CA ALA A 151 4.16 13.68 -6.43
C ALA A 151 3.52 12.42 -5.84
N TYR A 152 3.78 11.25 -6.42
CA TYR A 152 3.29 9.98 -5.87
C TYR A 152 3.90 9.69 -4.50
N LYS A 153 5.21 9.92 -4.33
CA LYS A 153 5.90 9.74 -3.06
C LYS A 153 5.28 10.56 -1.93
N VAL A 154 5.07 11.85 -2.17
CA VAL A 154 4.56 12.77 -1.14
C VAL A 154 3.06 12.57 -0.91
N ASN A 155 2.27 12.51 -1.97
CA ASN A 155 0.81 12.53 -1.86
C ASN A 155 0.20 11.14 -1.58
N THR A 156 0.91 10.06 -1.94
CA THR A 156 0.40 8.69 -1.81
C THR A 156 1.24 7.89 -0.82
N TYR A 157 2.53 7.66 -1.11
CA TYR A 157 3.36 6.76 -0.30
C TYR A 157 3.46 7.21 1.16
N PHE A 158 3.90 8.45 1.41
CA PHE A 158 4.01 8.99 2.76
C PHE A 158 2.68 9.04 3.49
N VAL A 159 1.59 9.38 2.78
CA VAL A 159 0.24 9.38 3.36
C VAL A 159 -0.20 7.98 3.79
N ILE A 160 0.10 6.94 3.01
CA ILE A 160 -0.19 5.54 3.38
C ILE A 160 0.56 5.17 4.66
N ILE A 161 1.87 5.39 4.69
CA ILE A 161 2.71 5.02 5.85
C ILE A 161 2.29 5.80 7.10
N ASP A 162 1.99 7.09 6.98
CA ASP A 162 1.55 7.92 8.10
C ASP A 162 0.21 7.45 8.67
N LYS A 163 -0.75 7.11 7.81
CA LYS A 163 -2.04 6.57 8.24
C LYS A 163 -1.85 5.25 8.99
N VAL A 164 -1.04 4.34 8.45
CA VAL A 164 -0.75 3.05 9.08
C VAL A 164 -0.06 3.25 10.44
N SER A 165 0.94 4.12 10.50
CA SER A 165 1.65 4.47 11.74
C SER A 165 0.72 5.09 12.78
N SER A 166 -0.15 6.01 12.37
CA SER A 166 -1.14 6.66 13.23
C SER A 166 -2.15 5.67 13.80
N GLU A 167 -2.70 4.79 12.95
CA GLU A 167 -3.65 3.76 13.39
C GLU A 167 -3.02 2.74 14.34
N LEU A 168 -1.77 2.34 14.10
CA LEU A 168 -1.04 1.48 15.04
C LEU A 168 -0.81 2.17 16.39
N HIS A 169 -0.42 3.44 16.38
CA HIS A 169 -0.22 4.21 17.61
C HIS A 169 -1.51 4.44 18.38
N LYS A 170 -2.63 4.65 17.68
CA LYS A 170 -3.95 4.81 18.28
C LYS A 170 -4.42 3.53 18.97
N ARG A 171 -4.18 2.37 18.34
CA ARG A 171 -4.57 1.05 18.88
C ARG A 171 -3.67 0.58 20.01
N PHE A 172 -2.36 0.79 19.88
CA PHE A 172 -1.35 0.33 20.83
C PHE A 172 -0.64 1.50 21.50
N ASN A 173 -1.42 2.33 22.20
CA ASN A 173 -0.87 3.43 22.99
C ASN A 173 -0.19 2.90 24.27
N ASN A 174 0.60 3.75 24.93
CA ASN A 174 1.33 3.36 26.14
C ASN A 174 0.42 2.81 27.25
N ASN A 175 -0.81 3.33 27.36
CA ASN A 175 -1.78 2.88 28.35
C ASN A 175 -2.23 1.43 28.08
N SER A 176 -2.60 1.11 26.84
CA SER A 176 -2.98 -0.24 26.42
C SER A 176 -1.86 -1.25 26.63
N ILE A 177 -0.61 -0.85 26.39
CA ILE A 177 0.57 -1.67 26.61
C ILE A 177 0.79 -1.90 28.12
N MET A 178 0.57 -0.89 28.96
CA MET A 178 0.70 -1.02 30.42
C MET A 178 -0.34 -1.99 30.97
N ILE A 179 -1.61 -1.83 30.58
CA ILE A 179 -2.70 -2.74 30.97
C ILE A 179 -2.38 -4.17 30.52
N ALA A 180 -1.89 -4.36 29.30
CA ALA A 180 -1.51 -5.68 28.79
C ALA A 180 -0.36 -6.31 29.61
N LYS A 181 0.63 -5.51 30.04
CA LYS A 181 1.66 -6.00 30.97
C LYS A 181 1.08 -6.44 32.30
N ASP A 182 0.18 -5.66 32.89
CA ASP A 182 -0.44 -6.01 34.16
C ASP A 182 -1.26 -7.31 34.04
N LEU A 183 -1.97 -7.51 32.92
CA LEU A 183 -2.67 -8.77 32.62
C LEU A 183 -1.72 -9.96 32.44
N SER A 184 -0.52 -9.74 31.88
CA SER A 184 0.49 -10.79 31.74
C SER A 184 0.99 -11.32 33.10
N LEU A 185 1.04 -10.44 34.12
CA LEU A 185 1.40 -10.84 35.48
C LEU A 185 0.31 -11.71 36.14
N LEU A 186 -0.95 -11.49 35.80
CA LEU A 186 -2.09 -12.25 36.33
C LEU A 186 -2.22 -13.65 35.70
N THR A 187 -1.71 -13.84 34.48
CA THR A 187 -1.81 -15.09 33.72
C THR A 187 -0.63 -16.04 33.94
N SER A 188 0.47 -15.57 34.55
CA SER A 188 1.67 -16.36 34.83
C SER A 188 1.56 -17.29 36.06
N ASN A 189 0.38 -17.37 36.69
CA ASN A 189 0.15 -18.11 37.97
C ASN A 189 -0.71 -19.38 37.82
N ASN A 190 -0.75 -20.03 36.65
CA ASN A 190 -1.33 -21.36 36.48
C ASN A 190 -0.34 -22.33 35.86
#